data_AF-A0A0C9TC71-F1
#
_entry.id   AF-A0A0C9TC71-F1
#
_cell.length_a   1.000
_cell.length_b   1.000
_cell.length_c   1.000
_cell.angle_alpha   90.00
_cell.angle_beta   90.00
_cell.angle_gamma   90.00
#
_symmetry.space_group_name_H-M   'P 1'
#
loop_
_entity.id
_entity.type
_entity.pdbx_description
1 polymer ?
#
loop_
_entity_poly.entity_id
_entity_poly.type
_entity_poly.pdbx_seq_one_letter_code
_entity_poly.pdbx_strand_id
1 'polypeptide(L)'
;MEQAVILCEKIGRHSIKYYFEEIMQRSHLQSKSRKVTRWNAFIRCEVARHNSVLPEGAKQLKPSDLMPEICVHWKELSEEQRVSKTQKSMVEIEQLLKMKELAGHHMMQNTFSDAQKTLEKIDHKALSSS
;
A
#
# COMPACT_ATOMS: atom_id res chain seq x y z
N MET A 1 7.12 -1.68 23.80
CA MET A 1 7.41 -0.35 24.37
C MET A 1 8.73 -0.39 25.15
N GLU A 2 8.95 -1.43 25.96
CA GLU A 2 10.22 -1.67 26.70
C GLU A 2 11.49 -1.56 25.84
N GLN A 3 11.52 -2.15 24.64
CA GLN A 3 12.70 -2.04 23.75
C GLN A 3 13.04 -0.61 23.33
N ALA A 4 12.03 0.25 23.16
CA ALA A 4 12.24 1.66 22.84
C ALA A 4 12.78 2.45 24.06
N VAL A 5 12.39 2.05 25.27
CA VAL A 5 12.93 2.59 26.52
C VAL A 5 14.40 2.21 26.67
N ILE A 6 14.73 0.93 26.46
CA ILE A 6 16.12 0.42 26.52
C ILE A 6 17.02 1.14 25.51
N LEU A 7 16.55 1.34 24.27
CA LEU A 7 17.29 2.09 23.25
C LEU A 7 17.45 3.57 23.60
N CYS A 8 16.41 4.18 24.18
CA CYS A 8 16.47 5.56 24.66
C CYS A 8 17.48 5.71 25.81
N GLU A 9 17.52 4.77 26.75
CA GLU A 9 18.46 4.78 27.87
C GLU A 9 19.91 4.51 27.42
N LYS A 10 20.12 3.62 26.44
CA LYS A 10 21.46 3.29 25.93
C LYS A 10 22.06 4.35 25.02
N ILE A 11 21.25 5.00 24.18
CA ILE A 11 21.73 5.94 23.15
C ILE A 11 21.49 7.40 23.55
N GLY A 12 20.41 7.69 24.28
CA GLY A 12 20.13 9.00 24.89
C GLY A 12 19.82 10.17 23.94
N ARG A 13 19.95 9.99 22.62
CA ARG A 13 19.85 11.11 21.65
C ARG A 13 18.44 11.60 21.34
N HIS A 14 17.42 10.78 21.51
CA HIS A 14 16.05 11.07 21.06
C HIS A 14 15.02 10.55 22.07
N SER A 15 13.74 10.92 21.89
CA SER A 15 12.67 10.49 22.79
C SER A 15 12.34 9.00 22.62
N ILE A 16 11.76 8.39 23.66
CA ILE A 16 11.23 7.01 23.59
C ILE A 16 10.25 6.86 22.41
N LYS A 17 9.44 7.90 22.15
CA LYS A 17 8.52 7.93 21.01
C LYS A 17 9.25 7.85 19.68
N TYR A 18 10.36 8.57 19.52
CA TYR A 18 11.18 8.51 18.30
C TYR A 18 11.71 7.09 18.07
N TYR A 19 12.34 6.47 19.08
CA TYR A 19 12.84 5.09 18.93
C TYR A 19 11.71 4.10 18.68
N PHE A 20 10.55 4.28 19.31
CA PHE A 20 9.38 3.47 19.02
C PHE A 20 8.92 3.61 17.56
N GLU A 21 8.87 4.83 17.03
CA GLU A 21 8.51 5.10 15.63
C GLU A 21 9.52 4.53 14.63
N GLU A 22 10.83 4.61 14.95
CA GLU A 22 11.91 4.02 14.16
C GLU A 22 11.91 2.48 14.19
N ILE A 23 11.72 1.87 15.37
CA ILE A 23 11.57 0.41 15.52
C ILE A 23 10.36 -0.09 14.73
N MET A 24 9.27 0.67 14.77
CA MET A 24 8.06 0.38 13.99
C MET A 24 8.19 0.80 12.51
N GLN A 25 9.35 1.34 12.12
CA GLN A 25 9.66 1.86 10.77
C GLN A 25 8.62 2.84 10.22
N ARG A 26 7.88 3.53 11.10
CA ARG A 26 6.76 4.41 10.72
C ARG A 26 7.22 5.65 9.97
N SER A 27 8.43 6.13 10.25
CA SER A 27 9.06 7.27 9.56
C SER A 27 9.33 6.97 8.08
N HIS A 28 9.73 5.74 7.77
CA HIS A 28 9.99 5.28 6.39
C HIS A 28 8.73 4.92 5.61
N LEU A 29 7.60 4.73 6.30
CA LEU A 29 6.29 4.44 5.70
C LEU A 29 5.60 5.65 5.08
N GLN A 30 6.20 6.85 5.10
CA GLN A 30 5.70 8.00 4.34
C GLN A 30 5.92 7.79 2.83
N SER A 31 5.30 6.76 2.27
CA SER A 31 5.11 6.64 0.85
C SER A 31 4.14 7.75 0.45
N LYS A 32 4.57 8.64 -0.45
CA LYS A 32 3.70 9.64 -1.06
C LYS A 32 2.56 8.88 -1.77
N SER A 33 1.42 8.70 -1.10
CA SER A 33 0.27 8.09 -1.75
C SER A 33 -0.16 9.02 -2.87
N ARG A 34 -0.12 8.53 -4.11
CA ARG A 34 -0.55 9.33 -5.26
C ARG A 34 -2.06 9.47 -5.17
N LYS A 35 -2.54 10.72 -5.12
CA LYS A 35 -3.98 11.01 -5.12
C LYS A 35 -4.64 10.34 -6.32
N VAL A 36 -5.77 9.68 -6.08
CA VAL A 36 -6.59 9.11 -7.15
C VAL A 36 -7.21 10.26 -7.94
N THR A 37 -6.95 10.31 -9.24
CA THR A 37 -7.56 11.28 -10.14
C THR A 37 -8.64 10.59 -10.97
N ARG A 38 -9.63 11.36 -11.42
CA ARG A 38 -10.68 10.86 -12.33
C ARG A 38 -10.09 10.24 -13.58
N TRP A 39 -9.06 10.86 -14.14
CA TRP A 39 -8.31 10.35 -15.28
C TRP A 39 -7.70 8.96 -15.00
N ASN A 40 -7.03 8.78 -13.87
CA ASN A 40 -6.46 7.48 -13.49
C ASN A 40 -7.53 6.41 -13.28
N ALA A 41 -8.68 6.79 -12.68
CA ALA A 41 -9.81 5.90 -12.51
C ALA A 41 -10.40 5.49 -13.88
N PHE A 42 -10.52 6.45 -14.80
CA PHE A 42 -11.03 6.22 -16.14
C PHE A 42 -10.15 5.27 -16.96
N ILE A 43 -8.82 5.48 -16.96
CA ILE A 43 -7.88 4.57 -17.63
C ILE A 43 -8.06 3.14 -17.13
N ARG A 44 -8.17 2.94 -15.80
CA ARG A 44 -8.37 1.61 -15.23
C ARG A 44 -9.68 0.97 -15.71
N CYS A 45 -10.76 1.75 -15.78
CA CYS A 45 -12.05 1.26 -16.25
C CYS A 45 -11.99 0.84 -17.72
N GLU A 46 -11.42 1.67 -18.58
CA GLU A 46 -11.33 1.38 -20.01
C GLU A 46 -10.42 0.19 -20.30
N VAL A 47 -9.25 0.10 -19.63
CA VAL A 47 -8.37 -1.07 -19.77
C VAL A 47 -9.08 -2.35 -19.30
N ALA A 48 -9.82 -2.30 -18.19
CA ALA A 48 -10.60 -3.44 -17.72
C ALA A 48 -11.70 -3.84 -18.73
N ARG A 49 -12.41 -2.85 -19.29
CA ARG A 49 -13.46 -3.06 -20.31
C ARG A 49 -12.90 -3.69 -21.59
N HIS A 50 -11.74 -3.22 -22.06
CA HIS A 50 -11.08 -3.79 -23.23
C HIS A 50 -10.54 -5.20 -22.96
N ASN A 51 -10.02 -5.46 -21.76
CA ASN A 51 -9.52 -6.78 -21.42
C ASN A 51 -10.65 -7.79 -21.12
N SER A 52 -11.84 -7.36 -20.70
CA SER A 52 -12.97 -8.26 -20.44
C SER A 52 -13.59 -8.85 -21.70
N VAL A 53 -13.35 -8.24 -22.86
CA VAL A 53 -13.85 -8.74 -24.16
C VAL A 53 -12.83 -9.62 -24.88
N LEU A 54 -11.62 -9.77 -24.34
CA LEU A 54 -10.61 -10.63 -24.93
C LEU A 54 -10.95 -12.11 -24.67
N PRO A 55 -10.70 -13.01 -25.64
CA PRO A 55 -10.92 -14.42 -25.44
C PRO A 55 -10.01 -14.99 -24.36
N GLU A 56 -10.46 -16.06 -23.71
CA GLU A 56 -9.73 -16.69 -22.62
C GLU A 56 -8.38 -17.22 -23.10
N GLY A 57 -7.30 -16.79 -22.45
CA GLY A 57 -5.92 -17.09 -22.86
C GLY A 57 -5.26 -16.04 -23.76
N ALA A 58 -6.00 -15.03 -24.24
CA ALA A 58 -5.39 -13.91 -24.95
C ALA A 58 -4.57 -13.02 -24.01
N LYS A 59 -3.51 -12.43 -24.56
CA LYS A 59 -2.65 -11.50 -23.83
C LYS A 59 -3.43 -10.22 -23.49
N GLN A 60 -3.48 -9.89 -22.20
CA GLN A 60 -4.08 -8.63 -21.75
C GLN A 60 -3.35 -7.42 -22.35
N LEU A 61 -4.15 -6.45 -22.80
CA LEU A 61 -3.68 -5.17 -23.30
C LEU A 61 -3.21 -4.30 -22.14
N LYS A 62 -2.07 -3.63 -22.35
CA LYS A 62 -1.53 -2.69 -21.39
C LYS A 62 -2.17 -1.32 -21.60
N PRO A 63 -2.16 -0.45 -20.56
CA PRO A 63 -2.61 0.93 -20.73
C PRO A 63 -1.90 1.66 -21.87
N SER A 64 -0.60 1.40 -22.09
CA SER A 64 0.18 1.97 -23.19
C SER A 64 -0.42 1.72 -24.57
N ASP A 65 -1.02 0.55 -24.75
CA ASP A 65 -1.53 0.08 -26.04
C ASP A 65 -2.88 0.74 -26.35
N LEU A 66 -3.62 1.13 -25.31
CA LEU A 66 -4.96 1.73 -25.40
C LEU A 66 -4.96 3.25 -25.16
N MET A 67 -3.81 3.86 -24.82
CA MET A 67 -3.74 5.29 -24.48
C MET A 67 -4.25 6.24 -25.57
N PRO A 68 -3.95 6.04 -26.87
CA PRO A 68 -4.48 6.90 -27.91
C PRO A 68 -6.01 6.93 -27.92
N GLU A 69 -6.64 5.75 -27.84
CA GLU A 69 -8.10 5.59 -27.85
C GLU A 69 -8.75 6.18 -26.59
N ILE A 70 -8.18 5.88 -25.43
CA ILE A 70 -8.69 6.37 -24.13
C ILE A 70 -8.60 7.90 -24.06
N CYS A 71 -7.54 8.50 -24.61
CA CYS A 71 -7.40 9.97 -24.68
C CYS A 71 -8.49 10.61 -25.54
N VAL A 72 -8.83 10.02 -26.69
CA VAL A 72 -9.91 10.51 -27.55
C VAL A 72 -11.24 10.36 -26.83
N HIS A 73 -11.54 9.18 -26.29
CA HIS A 73 -12.80 8.93 -25.61
C HIS A 73 -13.00 9.87 -24.41
N TRP A 74 -11.94 10.17 -23.66
CA TRP A 74 -12.02 11.13 -22.55
C TRP A 74 -12.32 12.56 -23.00
N LYS A 75 -11.77 13.00 -24.13
CA LYS A 75 -12.04 14.33 -24.68
C LYS A 75 -13.48 14.48 -25.17
N GLU A 76 -14.06 13.41 -25.68
CA GLU A 76 -15.46 13.37 -26.14
C GLU A 76 -16.46 13.43 -24.98
N LEU A 77 -16.10 12.91 -23.81
CA LEU A 77 -16.98 12.93 -22.65
C LEU A 77 -17.13 14.34 -22.08
N SER A 78 -18.37 14.73 -21.77
CA SER A 78 -18.66 15.93 -20.98
C SER A 78 -18.21 15.74 -19.52
N GLU A 79 -18.09 16.83 -18.77
CA GLU A 79 -17.64 16.76 -17.38
C GLU A 79 -18.61 15.96 -16.50
N GLU A 80 -19.91 16.09 -16.74
CA GLU A 80 -20.97 15.34 -16.05
C GLU A 80 -20.85 13.82 -16.32
N GLN A 81 -20.57 13.46 -17.57
CA GLN A 81 -20.37 12.07 -17.97
C GLN A 81 -19.08 11.49 -17.38
N ARG A 82 -18.01 12.29 -17.33
CA ARG A 82 -16.75 11.90 -16.67
C ARG A 82 -16.99 11.63 -15.18
N VAL A 83 -17.73 12.49 -14.49
CA VAL A 83 -18.06 12.29 -13.07
C VAL A 83 -18.87 11.01 -12.89
N SER A 84 -19.97 10.84 -13.62
CA SER A 84 -20.84 9.67 -13.51
C SER A 84 -20.08 8.36 -13.74
N LYS A 85 -19.24 8.29 -14.78
CA LYS A 85 -18.46 7.09 -15.12
C LYS A 85 -17.31 6.80 -14.15
N THR A 86 -16.73 7.81 -13.51
CA THR A 86 -15.52 7.63 -12.68
C THR A 86 -15.79 7.59 -11.18
N GLN A 87 -16.92 8.12 -10.71
CA GLN A 87 -17.18 8.28 -9.27
C GLN A 87 -17.12 6.95 -8.50
N LYS A 88 -17.78 5.91 -9.02
CA LYS A 88 -17.78 4.58 -8.37
C LYS A 88 -16.36 4.00 -8.30
N SER A 89 -15.64 4.02 -9.42
CA SER A 89 -14.29 3.49 -9.53
C SER A 89 -13.28 4.26 -8.67
N MET A 90 -13.46 5.57 -8.49
CA MET A 90 -12.63 6.35 -7.57
C MET A 90 -12.76 5.86 -6.13
N VAL A 91 -14.00 5.64 -5.67
CA VAL A 91 -14.26 5.11 -4.31
C VAL A 91 -13.65 3.72 -4.13
N GLU A 92 -13.81 2.84 -5.11
CA GLU A 92 -13.21 1.50 -5.07
C GLU A 92 -11.68 1.55 -5.02
N ILE A 93 -11.05 2.43 -5.81
CA ILE A 93 -9.58 2.59 -5.79
C ILE A 93 -9.12 3.14 -4.43
N GLU A 94 -9.82 4.12 -3.88
CA GLU A 94 -9.49 4.66 -2.55
C GLU A 94 -9.62 3.61 -1.45
N GLN A 95 -10.66 2.78 -1.50
CA GLN A 95 -10.84 1.65 -0.58
C GLN A 95 -9.68 0.64 -0.70
N LEU A 96 -9.30 0.27 -1.93
CA LEU A 96 -8.17 -0.63 -2.16
C LEU A 96 -6.84 -0.06 -1.65
N LEU A 97 -6.61 1.24 -1.84
CA LEU A 97 -5.42 1.92 -1.32
C LEU A 97 -5.40 1.90 0.22
N LYS A 98 -6.54 2.18 0.85
CA LYS A 98 -6.69 2.13 2.32
C LYS A 98 -6.49 0.71 2.86
N MET A 99 -7.05 -0.30 2.19
CA MET A 99 -6.84 -1.71 2.56
C MET A 99 -5.36 -2.11 2.44
N LYS A 100 -4.68 -1.67 1.38
CA LYS A 100 -3.25 -1.93 1.19
C LYS A 100 -2.39 -1.26 2.26
N GLU A 101 -2.72 -0.03 2.62
CA GLU A 101 -2.05 0.69 3.72
C GLU A 101 -2.20 -0.07 5.04
N LEU A 102 -3.43 -0.46 5.39
CA LEU A 102 -3.71 -1.26 6.59
C LEU A 102 -2.97 -2.61 6.58
N ALA A 103 -2.97 -3.32 5.43
CA ALA A 103 -2.27 -4.59 5.28
C ALA A 103 -0.75 -4.44 5.46
N GLY A 104 -0.15 -3.37 4.91
CA GLY A 104 1.27 -3.07 5.09
C GLY A 104 1.63 -2.84 6.57
N HIS A 105 0.80 -2.08 7.30
CA HIS A 105 0.99 -1.88 8.74
C HIS A 105 0.89 -3.18 9.54
N HIS A 106 -0.13 -4.00 9.29
CA HIS A 106 -0.30 -5.28 9.99
C HIS A 106 0.84 -6.26 9.69
N MET A 107 1.31 -6.31 8.45
CA MET A 107 2.43 -7.18 8.08
C MET A 107 3.70 -6.82 8.88
N MET A 108 4.07 -5.54 8.95
CA MET A 108 5.27 -5.13 9.69
C MET A 108 5.16 -5.37 11.20
N GLN A 109 3.97 -5.14 11.77
CA GLN A 109 3.71 -5.45 13.17
C GLN A 109 3.84 -6.94 13.46
N ASN A 110 3.30 -7.79 12.58
CA ASN A 110 3.40 -9.24 12.71
C ASN A 110 4.85 -9.72 12.58
N THR A 111 5.60 -9.25 11.57
CA THR A 111 7.01 -9.62 11.41
C THR A 111 7.87 -9.19 12.59
N PHE A 112 7.59 -8.02 13.17
CA PHE A 112 8.28 -7.56 14.37
C PHE A 112 7.97 -8.45 15.58
N SER A 113 6.68 -8.76 15.80
CA SER A 113 6.27 -9.66 16.90
C SER A 113 6.88 -11.05 16.75
N ASP A 114 6.92 -11.59 15.53
CA ASP A 114 7.52 -12.89 15.24
C ASP A 114 9.04 -12.89 15.46
N ALA A 115 9.73 -11.80 15.08
CA ALA A 115 11.16 -11.63 15.36
C ALA A 115 11.43 -11.57 16.87
N GLN A 116 10.63 -10.83 17.64
CA GLN A 116 10.75 -10.78 19.10
C GLN A 116 10.54 -12.16 19.74
N LYS A 117 9.46 -12.87 19.38
CA LYS A 117 9.21 -14.23 19.87
C LYS A 117 10.32 -15.21 19.50
N THR A 118 10.94 -15.04 18.33
CA THR A 118 12.07 -15.87 17.92
C THR A 118 13.30 -15.60 18.80
N LEU A 119 13.58 -14.33 19.10
CA LEU A 119 14.66 -13.95 20.02
C LEU A 119 14.40 -14.47 21.44
N GLU A 120 13.19 -14.35 21.97
CA GLU A 120 12.80 -14.91 23.28
C GLU A 120 12.99 -16.42 23.33
N LYS A 121 12.62 -17.15 22.27
CA LYS A 121 12.85 -18.60 22.18
C LYS A 121 14.33 -18.97 22.16
N ILE A 122 15.16 -18.20 21.46
CA ILE A 122 16.61 -18.42 21.42
C ILE A 122 17.21 -18.18 22.81
N ASP A 123 16.81 -17.11 23.48
CA ASP A 123 17.30 -16.73 24.80
C ASP A 123 16.91 -17.77 25.87
N HIS A 124 15.65 -18.22 25.88
CA HIS A 124 15.21 -19.32 26.73
C HIS A 124 15.96 -20.63 26.46
N LYS A 125 16.32 -20.91 25.20
CA LYS A 125 17.11 -22.11 24.85
C LYS A 125 18.57 -21.99 25.30
N ALA A 126 19.16 -20.80 25.25
CA ALA A 126 20.51 -20.54 25.76
C ALA A 126 20.59 -20.69 27.28
N LEU A 127 19.57 -20.22 28.01
CA LEU A 127 19.48 -20.30 29.47
C LEU A 127 19.14 -21.69 30.02
N SER A 128 18.49 -22.54 29.21
CA SER A 128 18.17 -23.94 29.59
C SER A 128 19.27 -24.95 29.24
N SER A 129 20.33 -24.51 28.57
CA SER A 129 21.49 -25.33 28.17
C SER A 129 22.76 -24.99 28.97
N SER A 130 22.66 -24.16 30.02
CA SER A 130 23.71 -23.86 31.00
C SER A 130 23.33 -24.40 32.37
#